data_AF-A0A1F6S017-F1
#
_entry.id   AF-A0A1F6S017-F1
#
_cell.length_a   1.000
_cell.length_b   1.000
_cell.length_c   1.000
_cell.angle_alpha   90.00
_cell.angle_beta   90.00
_cell.angle_gamma   90.00
#
_symmetry.space_group_name_H-M   'P 1'
#
loop_
_entity.id
_entity.type
_entity.pdbx_description
1 polymer ?
#
loop_
_entity_poly.entity_id
_entity_poly.type
_entity_poly.pdbx_seq_one_letter_code
_entity_poly.pdbx_strand_id
1 'polypeptide(L)'
;MYCLVDFRNRPQFQYTFRTRAKACEYLKKIKNNPLGITTIYPDGRREYFERGLPREFWQIREKAGEIRKGCHVKYKIQKLNTLDGLRKTKIGLRNESFDNWKRKSIFSLFMLGNRKVYAGLAIVSLLVLSSSFYFQNRYSMPTAAQSEPEGIVAGAADDRTEESDSETEPLKLADEEVIMNLLGKIEEEKQEEFETEILRYVKGRPMEAMAPYIAKQDRIVAAFLVGIAMKESKFGVYAPHSGGRDCYNYWGYKGRENTTASGYSCFNSPEHAIQVVGKKIASLTARGISNPAEMISWKCGSSCAGHGAENVRKWISDVSIYFSKINS
;
A
#
# COMPACT_ATOMS: atom_id res chain seq x y z
N MET A 1 22.49 -4.34 -14.92
CA MET A 1 21.32 -3.83 -14.16
C MET A 1 21.59 -2.41 -13.68
N TYR A 2 20.53 -1.66 -13.40
CA TYR A 2 20.57 -0.29 -12.89
C TYR A 2 19.74 -0.21 -11.60
N CYS A 3 20.10 0.68 -10.69
CA CYS A 3 19.27 0.97 -9.51
C CYS A 3 19.18 2.48 -9.25
N LEU A 4 18.20 2.88 -8.45
CA LEU A 4 18.15 4.22 -7.88
C LEU A 4 19.04 4.27 -6.63
N VAL A 5 19.86 5.31 -6.53
CA VAL A 5 20.68 5.60 -5.34
C VAL A 5 20.27 6.95 -4.76
N ASP A 6 20.23 7.04 -3.43
CA ASP A 6 19.95 8.31 -2.75
C ASP A 6 21.15 9.28 -2.79
N PHE A 7 21.00 10.45 -2.17
CA PHE A 7 22.08 11.46 -2.12
C PHE A 7 23.33 11.01 -1.35
N ARG A 8 23.23 9.96 -0.53
CA ARG A 8 24.35 9.30 0.17
C ARG A 8 24.90 8.11 -0.61
N ASN A 9 24.50 7.96 -1.87
CA ASN A 9 24.87 6.84 -2.73
C ASN A 9 24.42 5.47 -2.19
N ARG A 10 23.36 5.42 -1.38
CA ARG A 10 22.80 4.17 -0.88
C ARG A 10 21.83 3.57 -1.91
N PRO A 11 22.05 2.33 -2.34
CA PRO A 11 21.19 1.67 -3.32
C PRO A 11 19.81 1.35 -2.74
N GLN A 12 18.77 1.72 -3.49
CA GLN A 12 17.39 1.37 -3.20
C GLN A 12 17.04 0.11 -3.99
N PHE A 13 17.26 -1.06 -3.39
CA PHE A 13 17.13 -2.34 -4.10
C PHE A 13 15.70 -2.65 -4.57
N GLN A 14 14.69 -2.04 -3.95
CA GLN A 14 13.31 -2.08 -4.43
C GLN A 14 13.12 -1.43 -5.81
N TYR A 15 14.08 -0.60 -6.25
CA TYR A 15 14.07 0.06 -7.56
C TYR A 15 15.25 -0.41 -8.41
N THR A 16 15.18 -1.65 -8.90
CA THR A 16 16.18 -2.25 -9.80
C THR A 16 15.60 -2.49 -11.20
N PHE A 17 16.40 -2.23 -12.23
CA PHE A 17 15.96 -2.25 -13.63
C PHE A 17 17.00 -2.93 -14.53
N ARG A 18 16.54 -3.59 -15.59
CA ARG A 18 17.43 -4.19 -16.60
C ARG A 18 18.14 -3.11 -17.42
N THR A 19 17.43 -2.06 -17.81
CA THR A 19 17.91 -1.00 -18.71
C THR A 19 17.91 0.37 -18.03
N ARG A 20 18.78 1.28 -18.49
CA ARG A 20 18.84 2.67 -18.00
C ARG A 20 17.57 3.44 -18.35
N ALA A 21 16.99 3.19 -19.53
CA ALA A 21 15.77 3.83 -19.98
C ALA A 21 14.59 3.58 -19.02
N LYS A 22 14.40 2.33 -18.59
CA LYS A 22 13.34 1.97 -17.62
C LYS A 22 13.58 2.62 -16.24
N ALA A 23 14.83 2.72 -15.81
CA ALA A 23 15.19 3.45 -14.60
C ALA A 23 14.88 4.95 -14.71
N CYS A 24 15.14 5.57 -15.87
CA CYS A 24 14.79 6.97 -16.15
C CYS A 24 13.28 7.21 -16.14
N GLU A 25 12.51 6.34 -16.79
CA GLU A 25 11.05 6.40 -16.83
C GLU A 25 10.46 6.31 -15.41
N TYR A 26 10.93 5.34 -14.62
CA TYR A 26 10.46 5.16 -13.25
C TYR A 26 10.87 6.33 -12.33
N LEU A 27 12.06 6.89 -12.52
CA LEU A 27 12.48 8.10 -11.81
C LEU A 27 11.57 9.30 -12.14
N LYS A 28 11.11 9.44 -13.38
CA LYS A 28 10.11 10.47 -13.76
C LYS A 28 8.78 10.22 -13.04
N LYS A 29 8.32 8.97 -12.97
CA LYS A 29 7.10 8.58 -12.23
C LYS A 29 7.19 8.96 -10.75
N ILE A 30 8.28 8.63 -10.08
CA ILE A 30 8.51 9.00 -8.67
C ILE A 30 8.44 10.53 -8.47
N LYS A 31 9.11 11.29 -9.35
CA LYS A 31 9.15 12.76 -9.24
C LYS A 31 7.77 13.40 -9.44
N ASN A 32 6.95 12.81 -10.29
CA ASN A 32 5.65 13.34 -10.66
C ASN A 32 4.49 12.72 -9.87
N ASN A 33 4.74 11.82 -8.92
CA ASN A 33 3.68 11.18 -8.13
C ASN A 33 3.23 12.09 -6.98
N PRO A 34 2.02 12.67 -7.03
CA PRO A 34 1.50 13.57 -6.01
C PRO A 34 1.07 12.85 -4.71
N LEU A 35 0.82 11.54 -4.79
CA LEU A 35 0.40 10.70 -3.65
C LEU A 35 1.57 10.15 -2.84
N GLY A 36 2.78 10.22 -3.40
CA GLY A 36 3.98 9.79 -2.69
C GLY A 36 4.25 10.63 -1.45
N ILE A 37 4.90 10.03 -0.46
CA ILE A 37 5.28 10.71 0.79
C ILE A 37 6.79 10.51 1.00
N THR A 38 7.49 11.56 1.41
CA THR A 38 8.88 11.48 1.85
C THR A 38 8.97 11.71 3.34
N THR A 39 9.57 10.76 4.06
CA THR A 39 9.97 10.96 5.45
C THR A 39 11.40 11.45 5.52
N ILE A 40 11.62 12.48 6.33
CA ILE A 40 12.91 13.07 6.65
C ILE A 40 13.21 12.74 8.12
N TYR A 41 14.30 12.03 8.36
CA TYR A 41 14.72 11.61 9.70
C TYR A 41 15.64 12.66 10.34
N PRO A 42 15.80 12.68 11.68
CA PRO A 42 16.68 13.62 12.37
C PRO A 42 18.14 13.56 11.92
N ASP A 43 18.60 12.40 11.46
CA ASP A 43 19.95 12.21 10.90
C ASP A 43 20.10 12.78 9.48
N GLY A 44 19.03 13.30 8.88
CA GLY A 44 18.98 13.81 7.51
C GLY A 44 18.72 12.74 6.44
N ARG A 45 18.53 11.45 6.82
CA ARG A 45 18.07 10.41 5.88
C ARG A 45 16.70 10.81 5.33
N ARG A 46 16.47 10.49 4.05
CA ARG A 46 15.17 10.68 3.40
C ARG A 46 14.72 9.38 2.77
N GLU A 47 13.47 9.03 2.97
CA GLU A 47 12.88 7.79 2.47
C GLU A 47 11.55 8.08 1.81
N TYR A 48 11.38 7.62 0.57
CA TYR A 48 10.21 7.89 -0.25
C TYR A 48 9.32 6.65 -0.33
N PHE A 49 8.04 6.86 -0.08
CA PHE A 49 7.00 5.84 -0.11
C PHE A 49 5.98 6.18 -1.20
N GLU A 50 5.93 5.34 -2.24
CA GLU A 50 5.09 5.56 -3.44
C GLU A 50 3.59 5.56 -3.11
N ARG A 51 3.17 4.70 -2.17
CA ARG A 51 1.78 4.50 -1.76
C ARG A 51 1.45 5.12 -0.39
N GLY A 52 2.27 6.07 0.06
CA GLY A 52 2.17 6.66 1.40
C GLY A 52 2.85 5.81 2.49
N LEU A 53 2.79 6.28 3.74
CA LEU A 53 3.51 5.65 4.85
C LEU A 53 2.88 4.31 5.24
N PRO A 54 3.66 3.21 5.31
CA PRO A 54 3.17 1.93 5.78
C PRO A 54 2.72 2.03 7.24
N ARG A 55 1.75 1.20 7.65
CA ARG A 55 1.19 1.25 9.02
C ARG A 55 2.25 0.93 10.08
N GLU A 56 3.18 0.06 9.73
CA GLU A 56 4.30 -0.36 10.54
C GLU A 56 5.32 0.76 10.77
N PHE A 57 5.30 1.81 9.93
CA PHE A 57 6.19 2.97 10.05
C PHE A 57 6.09 3.63 11.44
N TRP A 58 4.89 3.69 11.99
CA TRP A 58 4.62 4.30 13.29
C TRP A 58 4.96 3.41 14.49
N GLN A 59 5.22 2.12 14.25
CA GLN A 59 5.61 1.16 15.29
C GLN A 59 7.12 1.21 15.57
N ILE A 60 7.90 1.80 14.66
CA ILE A 60 9.35 1.96 14.81
C ILE A 60 9.61 3.10 15.80
N ARG A 61 10.41 2.84 16.83
CA ARG A 61 10.76 3.82 17.88
C ARG A 61 11.57 5.02 17.38
N GLU A 62 12.15 4.94 16.18
CA GLU A 62 12.82 6.07 15.54
C GLU A 62 11.79 7.11 15.12
N LYS A 63 11.75 8.23 15.85
CA LYS A 63 10.90 9.36 15.49
C LYS A 63 11.38 9.95 14.16
N ALA A 64 10.53 9.84 13.14
CA ALA A 64 10.65 10.67 11.95
C ALA A 64 10.69 12.15 12.35
N GLY A 65 11.55 12.94 11.71
CA GLY A 65 11.67 14.37 11.98
C GLY A 65 10.57 15.16 11.29
N GLU A 66 10.41 14.95 9.98
CA GLU A 66 9.43 15.66 9.16
C GLU A 66 8.86 14.73 8.08
N ILE A 67 7.57 14.89 7.75
CA ILE A 67 6.89 14.14 6.69
C ILE A 67 6.40 15.15 5.65
N ARG A 68 6.79 14.97 4.39
CA ARG A 68 6.40 15.83 3.27
C ARG A 68 5.68 15.06 2.18
N LYS A 69 4.68 15.68 1.55
CA LYS A 69 4.02 15.14 0.34
C LYS A 69 4.93 15.30 -0.88
N GLY A 70 4.89 14.33 -1.79
CA GLY A 70 5.73 14.23 -2.98
C GLY A 70 7.11 13.63 -2.73
N CYS A 71 7.91 13.55 -3.79
CA CYS A 71 9.29 13.08 -3.71
C CYS A 71 10.26 14.22 -3.36
N HIS A 72 10.84 14.16 -2.16
CA HIS A 72 11.89 15.08 -1.68
C HIS A 72 13.26 14.41 -1.62
N VAL A 73 13.41 13.25 -2.28
CA VAL A 73 14.67 12.50 -2.37
C VAL A 73 15.35 12.82 -3.69
N LYS A 74 16.64 13.17 -3.63
CA LYS A 74 17.47 13.35 -4.82
C LYS A 74 18.02 11.99 -5.27
N TYR A 75 17.26 11.28 -6.08
CA TYR A 75 17.70 10.02 -6.68
C TYR A 75 18.64 10.24 -7.87
N LYS A 76 19.64 9.37 -7.99
CA LYS A 76 20.48 9.20 -9.18
C LYS A 76 20.35 7.76 -9.68
N ILE A 77 20.57 7.55 -10.97
CA ILE A 77 20.60 6.20 -11.56
C ILE A 77 22.04 5.74 -11.60
N GLN A 78 22.32 4.57 -11.01
CA GLN A 78 23.65 3.97 -11.04
C GLN A 78 23.61 2.60 -11.73
N LYS A 79 24.63 2.30 -12.53
CA LYS A 79 24.84 0.96 -13.10
C LYS A 79 25.40 0.05 -12.01
N LEU A 80 24.78 -1.11 -11.82
CA LEU A 80 25.30 -2.16 -10.95
C LEU A 80 26.37 -2.93 -11.71
N ASN A 81 27.62 -2.79 -11.29
CA ASN A 81 28.77 -3.33 -12.02
C ASN A 81 29.01 -4.83 -11.76
N THR A 82 28.38 -5.42 -10.74
CA THR A 82 28.51 -6.86 -10.44
C THR A 82 27.33 -7.34 -9.60
N LEU A 83 26.78 -8.51 -9.94
CA LEU A 83 25.75 -9.22 -9.15
C LEU A 83 26.24 -9.53 -7.72
N ASP A 84 27.56 -9.57 -7.49
CA ASP A 84 28.17 -9.87 -6.19
C ASP A 84 27.88 -8.84 -5.08
N GLY A 85 27.61 -7.58 -5.44
CA GLY A 85 27.19 -6.56 -4.47
C GLY A 85 25.83 -6.86 -3.83
N LEU A 86 24.94 -7.57 -4.55
CA LEU A 86 23.61 -7.95 -4.04
C LEU A 86 23.69 -9.13 -3.05
N ARG A 87 24.68 -10.01 -3.20
CA ARG A 87 24.83 -11.22 -2.37
C ARG A 87 25.53 -10.92 -1.04
N LYS A 88 26.56 -10.07 -1.03
CA LYS A 88 27.29 -9.72 0.21
C LYS A 88 26.43 -8.89 1.18
N THR A 89 25.57 -7.99 0.71
CA THR A 89 24.77 -7.12 1.61
C THR A 89 23.53 -7.81 2.17
N LYS A 90 22.89 -8.73 1.42
CA LYS A 90 21.74 -9.51 1.91
C LYS A 90 22.15 -10.51 3.01
N ILE A 91 23.40 -10.98 2.99
CA ILE A 91 23.98 -11.85 4.02
C ILE A 91 24.46 -11.03 5.24
N GLY A 92 25.02 -9.83 5.03
CA GLY A 92 25.43 -8.93 6.12
C GLY A 92 24.27 -8.36 6.96
N LEU A 93 23.18 -7.93 6.32
CA LEU A 93 22.01 -7.38 7.03
C LEU A 93 21.23 -8.42 7.83
N ARG A 94 21.32 -9.72 7.47
CA ARG A 94 20.66 -10.80 8.21
C ARG A 94 21.43 -11.22 9.47
N ASN A 95 22.75 -11.03 9.49
CA ASN A 95 23.61 -11.47 10.60
C ASN A 95 23.94 -10.36 11.61
N GLU A 96 23.82 -9.08 11.26
CA GLU A 96 24.12 -7.99 12.21
C GLU A 96 22.92 -7.49 13.03
N SER A 97 21.69 -7.91 12.72
CA SER A 97 20.48 -7.24 13.24
C SER A 97 19.86 -7.79 14.54
N PHE A 98 20.37 -8.86 15.17
CA PHE A 98 19.73 -9.38 16.40
C PHE A 98 20.66 -9.73 17.58
N ASP A 99 21.88 -10.20 17.35
CA ASP A 99 22.69 -10.72 18.47
C ASP A 99 23.64 -9.71 19.13
N ASN A 100 23.95 -8.58 18.49
CA ASN A 100 24.95 -7.62 19.02
C ASN A 100 24.36 -6.44 19.81
N TRP A 101 23.03 -6.27 19.83
CA TRP A 101 22.38 -5.14 20.51
C TRP A 101 22.08 -5.39 22.00
N LYS A 102 22.00 -6.66 22.44
CA LYS A 102 21.74 -7.01 23.85
C LYS A 102 22.95 -6.89 24.78
N ARG A 103 24.18 -6.66 24.27
CA ARG A 103 25.41 -6.65 25.10
C ARG A 103 26.00 -5.27 25.41
N LYS A 104 25.47 -4.16 24.88
CA LYS A 104 25.88 -2.80 25.33
C LYS A 104 24.85 -2.22 26.28
N SER A 105 24.82 -2.91 27.41
CA SER A 105 24.36 -2.48 28.72
C SER A 105 24.98 -1.15 29.14
N ILE A 106 24.15 -0.27 29.69
CA ILE A 106 24.38 0.42 30.97
C ILE A 106 25.79 1.01 31.15
N PHE A 107 25.95 2.29 30.80
CA PHE A 107 26.74 3.21 31.62
C PHE A 107 26.17 4.63 31.46
N SER A 108 25.51 5.08 32.53
CA SER A 108 25.34 6.49 32.86
C SER A 108 26.73 7.14 33.01
N LEU A 109 27.01 8.25 32.33
CA LEU A 109 27.78 9.38 32.86
C LEU A 109 27.80 10.54 31.84
N PHE A 110 27.77 11.77 32.36
CA PHE A 110 27.88 13.09 31.70
C PHE A 110 26.58 13.80 31.24
N MET A 111 25.72 14.06 32.22
CA MET A 111 24.94 15.31 32.32
C MET A 111 25.70 16.31 33.22
N LEU A 112 26.75 16.93 32.68
CA LEU A 112 27.45 18.14 33.17
C LEU A 112 28.00 18.79 31.89
N GLY A 113 27.70 20.00 31.44
CA GLY A 113 27.21 21.19 32.11
C GLY A 113 28.05 22.36 31.60
N ASN A 114 27.80 22.85 30.37
CA ASN A 114 28.47 24.03 29.82
C ASN A 114 27.48 25.19 29.66
N ARG A 115 27.11 25.80 30.80
CA ARG A 115 26.18 26.94 30.91
C ARG A 115 26.58 28.15 30.05
N LYS A 116 27.86 28.31 29.69
CA LYS A 116 28.35 29.43 28.86
C LYS A 116 27.93 29.33 27.38
N VAL A 117 27.68 28.12 26.87
CA VAL A 117 27.31 27.91 25.46
C VAL A 117 25.85 28.32 25.21
N TYR A 118 24.96 28.06 26.18
CA TYR A 118 23.55 28.37 26.05
C TYR A 118 23.25 29.88 26.17
N ALA A 119 24.03 30.63 26.94
CA ALA A 119 23.91 32.08 27.02
C ALA A 119 24.28 32.78 25.70
N GLY A 120 25.28 32.26 24.97
CA GLY A 120 25.69 32.82 23.67
C GLY A 120 24.62 32.61 22.58
N LEU A 121 23.96 31.45 22.54
CA LEU A 121 22.93 31.15 21.55
C LEU A 121 21.64 31.95 21.74
N ALA A 122 21.32 32.35 22.98
CA ALA A 122 20.16 33.19 23.28
C ALA A 122 20.30 34.63 22.76
N ILE A 123 21.52 35.19 22.76
CA ILE A 123 21.77 36.56 22.28
C ILE A 123 21.72 36.62 20.74
N VAL A 124 22.25 35.60 20.06
CA VAL A 124 22.23 35.53 18.59
C VAL A 124 20.80 35.37 18.05
N SER A 125 19.95 34.59 18.72
CA SER A 125 18.56 34.42 18.31
C SER A 125 17.72 35.69 18.48
N LEU A 126 18.02 36.51 19.49
CA LEU A 126 17.33 37.80 19.71
C LEU A 126 17.69 38.86 18.64
N LEU A 127 18.90 38.83 18.10
CA LEU A 127 19.34 39.72 17.01
C LEU A 127 18.79 39.33 15.62
N VAL A 128 18.53 38.03 15.38
CA VAL A 128 17.93 37.56 14.13
C VAL A 128 16.43 37.86 14.07
N LEU A 129 15.76 37.88 15.23
CA LEU A 129 14.32 38.18 15.29
C LEU A 129 14.01 39.68 15.13
N SER A 130 14.89 40.58 15.56
CA SER A 130 14.67 42.03 15.40
C SER A 130 14.85 42.53 13.96
N SER A 131 15.68 41.86 13.14
CA SER A 131 15.90 42.22 11.73
C SER A 131 14.75 41.74 10.81
N SER A 132 14.04 40.68 11.19
CA SER A 132 12.91 40.15 10.40
C SER A 132 11.65 41.04 10.47
N PHE A 133 11.49 41.82 11.55
CA PHE A 133 10.35 42.73 11.72
C PHE A 133 10.48 44.01 10.87
N TYR A 134 11.71 44.41 10.53
CA TYR A 134 11.95 45.58 9.69
C TYR A 134 11.67 45.33 8.20
N PHE A 135 11.70 44.08 7.73
CA PHE A 135 11.59 43.76 6.31
C PHE A 135 10.16 43.53 5.82
N GLN A 136 9.20 43.25 6.71
CA GLN A 136 7.81 42.99 6.32
C GLN A 136 6.97 44.25 6.05
N ASN A 137 7.45 45.45 6.40
CA ASN A 137 6.65 46.68 6.29
C ASN A 137 6.83 47.47 4.97
N ARG A 138 7.47 46.89 3.94
CA ARG A 138 7.84 47.62 2.70
C ARG A 138 7.31 47.06 1.38
N TYR A 139 6.59 45.95 1.35
CA TYR A 139 6.09 45.40 0.07
C TYR A 139 4.62 44.99 0.16
N SER A 140 3.75 45.91 -0.23
CA SER A 140 2.37 45.62 -0.60
C SER A 140 2.00 46.54 -1.76
N MET A 141 2.09 46.03 -2.98
CA MET A 141 1.42 46.57 -4.16
C MET A 141 0.89 45.39 -5.00
N PRO A 142 -0.34 45.46 -5.51
CA PRO A 142 -0.89 44.47 -6.43
C PRO A 142 -0.64 44.93 -7.88
N THR A 143 -0.36 43.99 -8.78
CA THR A 143 -0.50 44.24 -10.22
C THR A 143 -1.23 43.10 -10.91
N ALA A 144 -2.03 43.53 -11.87
CA ALA A 144 -3.11 42.81 -12.51
C ALA A 144 -2.69 42.07 -13.78
N ALA A 145 -3.66 41.28 -14.25
CA ALA A 145 -3.82 40.57 -15.51
C ALA A 145 -3.09 41.08 -16.75
N GLN A 146 -2.70 40.14 -17.63
CA GLN A 146 -2.89 40.27 -19.08
C GLN A 146 -2.85 38.91 -19.81
N SER A 147 -3.54 38.90 -20.95
CA SER A 147 -4.05 37.81 -21.79
C SER A 147 -3.08 37.28 -22.88
N GLU A 148 -3.44 36.11 -23.43
CA GLU A 148 -3.15 35.40 -24.72
C GLU A 148 -2.58 36.19 -25.93
N PRO A 149 -2.04 35.58 -27.03
CA PRO A 149 -2.46 34.30 -27.65
C PRO A 149 -1.41 33.38 -28.36
N GLU A 150 -1.94 32.23 -28.80
CA GLU A 150 -1.67 31.32 -29.95
C GLU A 150 -0.30 31.21 -30.65
N GLY A 151 0.05 29.96 -31.00
CA GLY A 151 1.05 29.62 -32.00
C GLY A 151 0.83 28.22 -32.60
N ILE A 152 0.32 28.18 -33.83
CA ILE A 152 0.18 27.01 -34.72
C ILE A 152 1.53 26.73 -35.39
N VAL A 153 1.98 25.47 -35.47
CA VAL A 153 2.92 25.00 -36.51
C VAL A 153 2.54 23.59 -36.97
N ALA A 154 2.32 23.47 -38.28
CA ALA A 154 2.09 22.23 -39.01
C ALA A 154 3.33 21.85 -39.85
N GLY A 155 3.41 20.54 -40.17
CA GLY A 155 4.21 19.97 -41.25
C GLY A 155 5.23 18.94 -40.76
N ALA A 156 5.59 17.89 -41.47
CA ALA A 156 5.06 17.12 -42.60
C ALA A 156 6.10 16.00 -42.85
N ALA A 157 5.68 14.83 -43.37
CA ALA A 157 6.51 13.86 -44.11
C ALA A 157 7.69 13.20 -43.33
N ASP A 158 8.17 11.99 -43.57
CA ASP A 158 7.87 10.81 -44.39
C ASP A 158 8.77 9.71 -43.80
N ASP A 159 8.62 8.49 -44.30
CA ASP A 159 9.63 7.45 -44.44
C ASP A 159 9.29 6.08 -43.85
N ARG A 160 9.33 5.14 -44.79
CA ARG A 160 9.12 3.71 -44.68
C ARG A 160 10.30 3.08 -43.94
N THR A 161 10.11 1.82 -43.52
CA THR A 161 10.90 0.67 -44.02
C THR A 161 11.08 -0.41 -42.93
N GLU A 162 10.75 -1.63 -43.37
CA GLU A 162 11.25 -2.96 -42.96
C GLU A 162 10.70 -3.67 -41.70
N GLU A 163 9.83 -4.64 -42.00
CA GLU A 163 9.78 -5.98 -41.42
C GLU A 163 11.19 -6.57 -41.24
N SER A 164 11.43 -7.18 -40.07
CA SER A 164 12.36 -8.29 -39.99
C SER A 164 11.71 -9.41 -39.19
N ASP A 165 11.24 -10.42 -39.92
CA ASP A 165 10.97 -11.75 -39.41
C ASP A 165 12.22 -12.28 -38.71
N SER A 166 12.12 -12.52 -37.40
CA SER A 166 13.04 -13.41 -36.70
C SER A 166 12.31 -14.71 -36.44
N GLU A 167 12.56 -15.68 -37.32
CA GLU A 167 12.23 -17.09 -37.14
C GLU A 167 12.67 -17.52 -35.74
N THR A 168 11.69 -17.69 -34.85
CA THR A 168 11.91 -18.35 -33.58
C THR A 168 11.68 -19.82 -33.83
N GLU A 169 12.77 -20.57 -33.90
CA GLU A 169 12.84 -22.01 -34.01
C GLU A 169 11.75 -22.67 -33.12
N PRO A 170 10.82 -23.48 -33.68
CA PRO A 170 9.71 -24.02 -32.92
C PRO A 170 10.27 -25.06 -31.95
N LEU A 171 10.43 -24.63 -30.69
CA LEU A 171 10.65 -25.53 -29.56
C LEU A 171 9.56 -26.60 -29.64
N LYS A 172 9.97 -27.85 -29.87
CA LYS A 172 9.05 -28.99 -29.92
C LYS A 172 8.11 -28.93 -28.74
N LEU A 173 6.83 -28.69 -29.06
CA LEU A 173 5.69 -28.70 -28.15
C LEU A 173 5.84 -29.92 -27.24
N ALA A 174 6.09 -29.69 -25.96
CA ALA A 174 5.64 -30.65 -24.97
C ALA A 174 4.12 -30.78 -25.19
N ASP A 175 3.60 -32.02 -25.12
CA ASP A 175 2.18 -32.31 -25.30
C ASP A 175 1.32 -31.26 -24.55
N GLU A 176 0.41 -30.58 -25.26
CA GLU A 176 -0.44 -29.52 -24.68
C GLU A 176 -1.18 -30.02 -23.43
N GLU A 177 -1.50 -31.31 -23.39
CA GLU A 177 -2.06 -32.01 -22.24
C GLU A 177 -1.15 -31.95 -20.99
N VAL A 178 0.16 -32.09 -21.15
CA VAL A 178 1.13 -31.99 -20.04
C VAL A 178 1.18 -30.57 -19.50
N ILE A 179 1.12 -29.57 -20.39
CA ILE A 179 1.10 -28.15 -19.99
C ILE A 179 -0.19 -27.82 -19.22
N MET A 180 -1.35 -28.24 -19.73
CA MET A 180 -2.64 -27.99 -19.06
C MET A 180 -2.74 -28.69 -17.71
N ASN A 181 -2.28 -29.95 -17.61
CA ASN A 181 -2.22 -30.68 -16.34
C ASN A 181 -1.27 -30.01 -15.33
N LEU A 182 -0.13 -29.48 -15.79
CA LEU A 182 0.81 -28.76 -14.93
C LEU A 182 0.25 -27.43 -14.46
N LEU A 183 -0.41 -26.67 -15.34
CA LEU A 183 -1.07 -25.41 -14.99
C LEU A 183 -2.20 -25.64 -13.98
N GLY A 184 -3.02 -26.67 -14.18
CA GLY A 184 -4.08 -27.04 -13.23
C GLY A 184 -3.53 -27.34 -11.84
N LYS A 185 -2.46 -28.14 -11.74
CA LYS A 185 -1.80 -28.42 -10.45
C LYS A 185 -1.23 -27.16 -9.78
N ILE A 186 -0.61 -26.27 -10.56
CA ILE A 186 -0.09 -25.00 -10.03
C ILE A 186 -1.24 -24.12 -9.49
N GLU A 187 -2.37 -24.08 -10.18
CA GLU A 187 -3.55 -23.33 -9.72
C GLU A 187 -4.17 -23.93 -8.46
N GLU A 188 -4.29 -25.27 -8.40
CA GLU A 188 -4.76 -26.00 -7.21
C GLU A 188 -3.86 -25.74 -6.01
N GLU A 189 -2.53 -25.93 -6.14
CA GLU A 189 -1.56 -25.66 -5.08
C GLU A 189 -1.64 -24.22 -4.59
N LYS A 190 -1.72 -23.25 -5.52
CA LYS A 190 -1.86 -21.82 -5.17
C LYS A 190 -3.17 -21.54 -4.43
N GLN A 191 -4.25 -22.23 -4.80
CA GLN A 191 -5.53 -22.08 -4.13
C GLN A 191 -5.50 -22.68 -2.72
N GLU A 192 -4.88 -23.86 -2.53
CA GLU A 192 -4.70 -24.50 -1.22
C GLU A 192 -3.82 -23.66 -0.28
N GLU A 193 -2.73 -23.10 -0.80
CA GLU A 193 -1.88 -22.15 -0.06
C GLU A 193 -2.69 -20.93 0.38
N PHE A 194 -3.52 -20.39 -0.52
CA PHE A 194 -4.34 -19.24 -0.22
C PHE A 194 -5.45 -19.57 0.79
N GLU A 195 -6.09 -20.72 0.68
CA GLU A 195 -7.05 -21.21 1.67
C GLU A 195 -6.39 -21.32 3.06
N THR A 196 -5.18 -21.90 3.12
CA THR A 196 -4.40 -22.00 4.36
C THR A 196 -4.14 -20.61 4.96
N GLU A 197 -3.83 -19.62 4.13
CA GLU A 197 -3.67 -18.23 4.55
C GLU A 197 -4.96 -17.65 5.15
N ILE A 198 -6.12 -17.87 4.51
CA ILE A 198 -7.44 -17.43 5.00
C ILE A 198 -7.76 -18.11 6.34
N LEU A 199 -7.52 -19.42 6.45
CA LEU A 199 -7.77 -20.21 7.66
C LEU A 199 -7.02 -19.66 8.88
N ARG A 200 -5.83 -19.08 8.71
CA ARG A 200 -5.11 -18.42 9.82
C ARG A 200 -5.91 -17.32 10.51
N TYR A 201 -6.88 -16.72 9.83
CA TYR A 201 -7.71 -15.65 10.36
C TYR A 201 -9.08 -16.13 10.86
N VAL A 202 -9.66 -17.15 10.22
CA VAL A 202 -11.05 -17.56 10.48
C VAL A 202 -11.18 -18.85 11.29
N LYS A 203 -10.10 -19.62 11.48
CA LYS A 203 -10.12 -20.89 12.22
C LYS A 203 -10.68 -20.74 13.64
N GLY A 204 -11.48 -21.72 14.04
CA GLY A 204 -12.21 -21.77 15.31
C GLY A 204 -13.42 -20.84 15.36
N ARG A 205 -13.92 -20.38 14.20
CA ARG A 205 -15.07 -19.46 14.11
C ARG A 205 -16.05 -19.92 13.02
N PRO A 206 -17.32 -19.48 13.05
CA PRO A 206 -18.32 -19.90 12.06
C PRO A 206 -17.93 -19.63 10.59
N MET A 207 -17.05 -18.66 10.33
CA MET A 207 -16.51 -18.37 9.00
C MET A 207 -15.47 -19.38 8.50
N GLU A 208 -14.96 -20.29 9.34
CA GLU A 208 -14.03 -21.35 8.91
C GLU A 208 -14.62 -22.19 7.78
N ALA A 209 -15.90 -22.54 7.85
CA ALA A 209 -16.60 -23.30 6.80
C ALA A 209 -16.71 -22.56 5.45
N MET A 210 -16.37 -21.27 5.40
CA MET A 210 -16.37 -20.47 4.18
C MET A 210 -14.99 -20.37 3.52
N ALA A 211 -13.90 -20.73 4.22
CA ALA A 211 -12.53 -20.59 3.74
C ALA A 211 -12.27 -21.16 2.32
N PRO A 212 -12.68 -22.39 1.97
CA PRO A 212 -12.44 -22.93 0.64
C PRO A 212 -13.15 -22.13 -0.47
N TYR A 213 -14.32 -21.55 -0.18
CA TYR A 213 -15.06 -20.74 -1.15
C TYR A 213 -14.50 -19.33 -1.26
N ILE A 214 -13.96 -18.78 -0.17
CA ILE A 214 -13.26 -17.49 -0.17
C ILE A 214 -11.96 -17.58 -0.97
N ALA A 215 -11.22 -18.68 -0.85
CA ALA A 215 -9.95 -18.89 -1.56
C ALA A 215 -10.12 -18.96 -3.09
N LYS A 216 -11.30 -19.33 -3.57
CA LYS A 216 -11.66 -19.31 -5.00
C LYS A 216 -11.94 -17.90 -5.55
N GLN A 217 -12.04 -16.89 -4.70
CA GLN A 217 -12.27 -15.51 -5.12
C GLN A 217 -10.94 -14.81 -5.44
N ASP A 218 -11.00 -13.75 -6.25
CA ASP A 218 -9.87 -12.83 -6.41
C ASP A 218 -9.35 -12.35 -5.05
N ARG A 219 -8.03 -12.26 -4.90
CA ARG A 219 -7.39 -11.93 -3.61
C ARG A 219 -7.95 -10.65 -2.97
N ILE A 220 -8.27 -9.63 -3.77
CA ILE A 220 -8.88 -8.40 -3.29
C ILE A 220 -10.33 -8.60 -2.78
N VAL A 221 -11.11 -9.44 -3.45
CA VAL A 221 -12.48 -9.79 -3.05
C VAL A 221 -12.44 -10.61 -1.76
N ALA A 222 -11.56 -11.61 -1.68
CA ALA A 222 -11.32 -12.39 -0.47
C ALA A 222 -10.89 -11.51 0.71
N ALA A 223 -10.00 -10.55 0.49
CA ALA A 223 -9.56 -9.60 1.50
C ALA A 223 -10.71 -8.73 2.04
N PHE A 224 -11.61 -8.27 1.17
CA PHE A 224 -12.83 -7.57 1.60
C PHE A 224 -13.80 -8.49 2.32
N LEU A 225 -14.03 -9.71 1.83
CA LEU A 225 -14.90 -10.70 2.48
C LEU A 225 -14.46 -10.91 3.92
N VAL A 226 -13.17 -11.21 4.16
CA VAL A 226 -12.66 -11.46 5.51
C VAL A 226 -12.63 -10.19 6.36
N GLY A 227 -12.21 -9.06 5.80
CA GLY A 227 -12.10 -7.79 6.53
C GLY A 227 -13.46 -7.23 7.00
N ILE A 228 -14.46 -7.26 6.12
CA ILE A 228 -15.82 -6.82 6.46
C ILE A 228 -16.44 -7.80 7.46
N ALA A 229 -16.29 -9.11 7.27
CA ALA A 229 -16.85 -10.10 8.20
C ALA A 229 -16.28 -9.97 9.62
N MET A 230 -14.99 -9.68 9.78
CA MET A 230 -14.46 -9.35 11.10
C MET A 230 -15.20 -8.17 11.74
N LYS A 231 -15.38 -7.11 10.97
CA LYS A 231 -15.97 -5.87 11.48
C LYS A 231 -17.45 -6.04 11.82
N GLU A 232 -18.22 -6.74 10.99
CA GLU A 232 -19.67 -6.83 11.10
C GLU A 232 -20.14 -7.96 12.03
N SER A 233 -19.41 -9.07 12.08
CA SER A 233 -19.84 -10.27 12.81
C SER A 233 -18.76 -10.91 13.68
N LYS A 234 -17.56 -10.33 13.76
CA LYS A 234 -16.39 -10.96 14.39
C LYS A 234 -16.14 -12.36 13.79
N PHE A 235 -16.17 -12.44 12.45
CA PHE A 235 -16.06 -13.68 11.67
C PHE A 235 -17.19 -14.70 11.96
N GLY A 236 -18.42 -14.20 12.04
CA GLY A 236 -19.62 -15.01 12.20
C GLY A 236 -20.02 -15.32 13.64
N VAL A 237 -19.27 -14.86 14.66
CA VAL A 237 -19.70 -14.97 16.07
C VAL A 237 -21.06 -14.30 16.30
N TYR A 238 -21.33 -13.20 15.59
CA TYR A 238 -22.62 -12.54 15.58
C TYR A 238 -23.25 -12.66 14.19
N ALA A 239 -24.29 -13.49 14.08
CA ALA A 239 -24.99 -13.71 12.82
C ALA A 239 -26.51 -13.74 13.04
N PRO A 240 -27.32 -13.36 12.04
CA PRO A 240 -28.75 -13.63 12.09
C PRO A 240 -28.97 -15.14 12.13
N HIS A 241 -30.02 -15.55 12.84
CA HIS A 241 -30.47 -16.93 12.90
C HIS A 241 -31.93 -16.99 12.49
N SER A 242 -32.34 -18.09 11.87
CA SER A 242 -33.73 -18.35 11.49
C SER A 242 -34.05 -19.79 11.80
N GLY A 243 -35.09 -20.08 12.59
CA GLY A 243 -35.42 -21.47 12.97
C GLY A 243 -34.26 -22.20 13.67
N GLY A 244 -33.44 -21.50 14.45
CA GLY A 244 -32.31 -22.08 15.18
C GLY A 244 -31.04 -22.38 14.35
N ARG A 245 -31.07 -22.17 13.03
CA ARG A 245 -29.88 -22.29 12.16
C ARG A 245 -29.21 -20.94 11.93
N ASP A 246 -27.89 -20.99 11.75
CA ASP A 246 -27.10 -19.86 11.25
C ASP A 246 -27.50 -19.53 9.80
N CYS A 247 -27.67 -18.25 9.52
CA CYS A 247 -28.00 -17.71 8.20
C CYS A 247 -26.77 -17.45 7.32
N TYR A 248 -25.56 -17.71 7.80
CA TYR A 248 -24.29 -17.50 7.10
C TYR A 248 -24.08 -16.06 6.59
N ASN A 249 -24.74 -15.08 7.22
CA ASN A 249 -24.64 -13.68 6.83
C ASN A 249 -23.75 -12.92 7.80
N TYR A 250 -22.47 -12.89 7.46
CA TYR A 250 -21.43 -12.33 8.32
C TYR A 250 -21.05 -10.89 7.97
N TRP A 251 -21.69 -10.30 6.96
CA TRP A 251 -21.37 -8.98 6.39
C TRP A 251 -22.46 -7.93 6.59
N GLY A 252 -23.54 -8.29 7.29
CA GLY A 252 -24.71 -7.43 7.43
C GLY A 252 -25.45 -7.21 6.10
N TYR A 253 -25.37 -8.18 5.18
CA TYR A 253 -25.92 -8.04 3.84
C TYR A 253 -27.46 -8.01 3.87
N LYS A 254 -28.06 -7.02 3.20
CA LYS A 254 -29.51 -6.86 3.05
C LYS A 254 -29.90 -6.99 1.59
N GLY A 255 -30.08 -8.23 1.15
CA GLY A 255 -30.55 -8.57 -0.20
C GLY A 255 -31.88 -9.31 -0.17
N ARG A 256 -32.29 -9.80 -1.35
CA ARG A 256 -33.58 -10.49 -1.55
C ARG A 256 -33.59 -11.95 -1.07
N GLU A 257 -32.43 -12.50 -0.73
CA GLU A 257 -32.28 -13.89 -0.29
C GLU A 257 -32.91 -14.11 1.08
N ASN A 258 -34.01 -14.88 1.14
CA ASN A 258 -34.68 -15.37 2.36
C ASN A 258 -34.59 -14.38 3.52
N THR A 259 -35.14 -13.17 3.30
CA THR A 259 -34.99 -12.05 4.21
C THR A 259 -35.60 -12.38 5.59
N THR A 260 -34.80 -12.23 6.64
CA THR A 260 -35.27 -12.37 8.03
C THR A 260 -36.24 -11.25 8.39
N ALA A 261 -36.96 -11.40 9.50
CA ALA A 261 -37.82 -10.33 10.04
C ALA A 261 -37.06 -9.02 10.30
N SER A 262 -35.74 -9.08 10.54
CA SER A 262 -34.85 -7.93 10.75
C SER A 262 -34.28 -7.33 9.45
N GLY A 263 -34.67 -7.86 8.28
CA GLY A 263 -34.27 -7.34 6.98
C GLY A 263 -32.91 -7.83 6.47
N TYR A 264 -32.24 -8.75 7.18
CA TYR A 264 -30.98 -9.34 6.73
C TYR A 264 -31.26 -10.56 5.85
N SER A 265 -30.39 -10.81 4.87
CA SER A 265 -30.48 -12.04 4.09
C SER A 265 -30.14 -13.27 4.93
N CYS A 266 -30.84 -14.38 4.69
CA CYS A 266 -30.54 -15.68 5.29
C CYS A 266 -30.10 -16.69 4.24
N PHE A 267 -28.80 -16.92 4.11
CA PHE A 267 -28.28 -17.84 3.11
C PHE A 267 -28.45 -19.29 3.55
N ASN A 268 -28.60 -20.18 2.56
CA ASN A 268 -28.82 -21.61 2.78
C ASN A 268 -27.53 -22.34 3.18
N SER A 269 -26.38 -21.92 2.65
CA SER A 269 -25.07 -22.55 2.87
C SER A 269 -23.93 -21.52 2.87
N PRO A 270 -22.75 -21.89 3.40
CA PRO A 270 -21.51 -21.09 3.29
C PRO A 270 -21.18 -20.71 1.85
N GLU A 271 -21.29 -21.66 0.92
CA GLU A 271 -21.03 -21.45 -0.50
C GLU A 271 -21.98 -20.42 -1.10
N HIS A 272 -23.30 -20.55 -0.84
CA HIS A 272 -24.29 -19.61 -1.35
C HIS A 272 -24.03 -18.19 -0.85
N ALA A 273 -23.68 -18.05 0.43
CA ALA A 273 -23.32 -16.75 1.00
C ALA A 273 -22.12 -16.10 0.28
N ILE A 274 -21.05 -16.87 0.05
CA ILE A 274 -19.86 -16.39 -0.66
C ILE A 274 -20.15 -16.07 -2.12
N GLN A 275 -20.96 -16.87 -2.81
CA GLN A 275 -21.36 -16.58 -4.19
C GLN A 275 -22.10 -15.24 -4.30
N VAL A 276 -23.08 -14.99 -3.43
CA VAL A 276 -23.90 -13.76 -3.48
C VAL A 276 -23.09 -12.53 -3.04
N VAL A 277 -22.45 -12.61 -1.87
CA VAL A 277 -21.70 -11.49 -1.30
C VAL A 277 -20.42 -11.23 -2.09
N GLY A 278 -19.70 -12.30 -2.45
CA GLY A 278 -18.49 -12.24 -3.29
C GLY A 278 -18.78 -11.59 -4.63
N LYS A 279 -19.86 -11.97 -5.33
CA LYS A 279 -20.28 -11.32 -6.58
C LYS A 279 -20.57 -9.83 -6.42
N LYS A 280 -21.22 -9.43 -5.32
CA LYS A 280 -21.47 -8.02 -5.03
C LYS A 280 -20.16 -7.24 -4.82
N ILE A 281 -19.24 -7.79 -4.04
CA ILE A 281 -17.92 -7.18 -3.80
C ILE A 281 -17.10 -7.13 -5.09
N ALA A 282 -17.07 -8.21 -5.88
CA ALA A 282 -16.40 -8.27 -7.17
C ALA A 282 -16.92 -7.20 -8.15
N SER A 283 -18.23 -6.95 -8.17
CA SER A 283 -18.80 -5.85 -8.95
C SER A 283 -18.32 -4.47 -8.49
N LEU A 284 -18.09 -4.29 -7.19
CA LEU A 284 -17.55 -3.04 -6.64
C LEU A 284 -16.06 -2.88 -6.97
N THR A 285 -15.28 -3.95 -6.86
CA THR A 285 -13.85 -3.92 -7.21
C THR A 285 -13.61 -3.72 -8.70
N ALA A 286 -14.44 -4.32 -9.56
CA ALA A 286 -14.43 -4.08 -10.99
C ALA A 286 -14.71 -2.61 -11.37
N ARG A 287 -15.40 -1.85 -10.50
CA ARG A 287 -15.65 -0.41 -10.65
C ARG A 287 -14.52 0.46 -10.07
N GLY A 288 -13.39 -0.14 -9.70
CA GLY A 288 -12.20 0.56 -9.22
C GLY A 288 -12.10 0.68 -7.70
N ILE A 289 -13.02 0.10 -6.93
CA ILE A 289 -12.88 0.07 -5.46
C ILE A 289 -11.76 -0.90 -5.10
N SER A 290 -10.67 -0.36 -4.58
CA SER A 290 -9.43 -1.10 -4.36
C SER A 290 -8.97 -1.09 -2.90
N ASN A 291 -9.61 -0.29 -2.05
CA ASN A 291 -9.27 -0.21 -0.63
C ASN A 291 -10.51 0.03 0.27
N PRO A 292 -10.38 -0.21 1.60
CA PRO A 292 -11.48 -0.05 2.54
C PRO A 292 -12.05 1.37 2.66
N ALA A 293 -11.29 2.42 2.35
CA ALA A 293 -11.81 3.78 2.37
C ALA A 293 -12.79 4.03 1.21
N GLU A 294 -12.55 3.41 0.05
CA GLU A 294 -13.45 3.42 -1.10
C GLU A 294 -14.65 2.47 -0.93
N MET A 295 -14.50 1.41 -0.13
CA MET A 295 -15.56 0.44 0.18
C MET A 295 -16.61 0.98 1.18
N ILE A 296 -16.59 2.28 1.49
CA ILE A 296 -17.51 2.89 2.46
C ILE A 296 -18.98 2.77 2.07
N SER A 297 -19.27 2.62 0.76
CA SER A 297 -20.61 2.36 0.25
C SER A 297 -21.21 1.05 0.78
N TRP A 298 -20.39 0.06 1.19
CA TRP A 298 -20.86 -1.12 1.90
C TRP A 298 -21.48 -0.76 3.26
N LYS A 299 -20.82 0.13 4.00
CA LYS A 299 -21.24 0.56 5.33
C LYS A 299 -22.47 1.47 5.29
N CYS A 300 -22.43 2.47 4.42
CA CYS A 300 -23.40 3.58 4.44
C CYS A 300 -24.48 3.48 3.35
N GLY A 301 -24.36 2.54 2.41
CA GLY A 301 -25.19 2.56 1.20
C GLY A 301 -24.89 3.78 0.33
N SER A 302 -25.94 4.53 -0.04
CA SER A 302 -25.84 5.70 -0.93
C SER A 302 -25.34 6.97 -0.24
N SER A 303 -25.41 7.08 1.09
CA SER A 303 -24.99 8.27 1.83
C SER A 303 -24.59 7.95 3.26
N CYS A 304 -23.49 8.55 3.74
CA CYS A 304 -23.07 8.47 5.13
C CYS A 304 -23.66 9.57 6.03
N ALA A 305 -24.63 10.37 5.57
CA ALA A 305 -25.16 11.51 6.32
C ALA A 305 -25.74 11.14 7.70
N GLY A 306 -26.28 9.92 7.84
CA GLY A 306 -26.77 9.38 9.12
C GLY A 306 -25.70 8.78 10.03
N HIS A 307 -24.42 8.83 9.64
CA HIS A 307 -23.32 8.23 10.39
C HIS A 307 -22.31 9.27 10.86
N GLY A 308 -21.95 9.22 12.14
CA GLY A 308 -20.85 10.04 12.67
C GLY A 308 -19.53 9.73 11.96
N ALA A 309 -18.77 10.77 11.60
CA ALA A 309 -17.51 10.65 10.87
C ALA A 309 -16.47 9.76 11.59
N GLU A 310 -16.49 9.74 12.92
CA GLU A 310 -15.65 8.87 13.73
C GLU A 310 -15.99 7.38 13.54
N ASN A 311 -17.28 7.04 13.55
CA ASN A 311 -17.74 5.66 13.33
C ASN A 311 -17.39 5.14 11.93
N VAL A 312 -17.43 6.02 10.93
CA VAL A 312 -17.00 5.75 9.56
C VAL A 312 -15.49 5.48 9.50
N ARG A 313 -14.66 6.37 10.09
CA ARG A 313 -13.21 6.17 10.15
C ARG A 313 -12.81 4.90 10.90
N LYS A 314 -13.48 4.61 12.02
CA LYS A 314 -13.24 3.39 12.79
C LYS A 314 -13.54 2.15 11.95
N TRP A 315 -14.66 2.14 11.23
CA TRP A 315 -15.01 1.02 10.36
C TRP A 315 -13.95 0.78 9.27
N ILE A 316 -13.50 1.85 8.58
CA ILE A 316 -12.43 1.76 7.59
C ILE A 316 -11.18 1.15 8.22
N SER A 317 -10.79 1.64 9.41
CA SER A 317 -9.61 1.16 10.13
C SER A 317 -9.71 -0.32 10.47
N ASP A 318 -10.84 -0.75 11.03
CA ASP A 318 -11.10 -2.13 11.44
C ASP A 318 -11.05 -3.09 10.23
N VAL A 319 -11.74 -2.77 9.14
CA VAL A 319 -11.75 -3.58 7.91
C VAL A 319 -10.34 -3.67 7.32
N SER A 320 -9.60 -2.56 7.34
CA SER A 320 -8.26 -2.49 6.78
C SER A 320 -7.26 -3.42 7.44
N ILE A 321 -7.44 -3.79 8.72
CA ILE A 321 -6.50 -4.65 9.45
C ILE A 321 -6.36 -6.01 8.76
N TYR A 322 -7.47 -6.61 8.35
CA TYR A 322 -7.46 -7.93 7.71
C TYR A 322 -7.37 -7.81 6.19
N PHE A 323 -7.93 -6.75 5.61
CA PHE A 323 -7.77 -6.47 4.19
C PHE A 323 -6.28 -6.39 3.81
N SER A 324 -5.46 -5.61 4.53
CA SER A 324 -4.04 -5.45 4.19
C SER A 324 -3.20 -6.69 4.43
N LYS A 325 -3.65 -7.58 5.34
CA LYS A 325 -2.96 -8.84 5.65
C LYS A 325 -3.18 -9.91 4.59
N ILE A 326 -4.29 -9.83 3.87
CA ILE A 326 -4.68 -10.80 2.83
C ILE A 326 -4.34 -10.23 1.44
N ASN A 327 -4.43 -8.92 1.25
CA ASN A 327 -4.13 -8.26 -0.02
C ASN A 327 -2.70 -7.70 -0.10
N SER A 328 -1.74 -8.40 0.53
CA SER A 328 -0.32 -8.00 0.62
C SER A 328 0.53 -8.56 -0.50
#